data_AF-A0A1H7LS42-F1
#
_entry.id   AF-A0A1H7LS42-F1
#
_cell.length_a   1.000
_cell.length_b   1.000
_cell.length_c   1.000
_cell.angle_alpha   90.00
_cell.angle_beta   90.00
_cell.angle_gamma   90.00
#
_symmetry.space_group_name_H-M   'P 1'
#
loop_
_entity.id
_entity.type
_entity.pdbx_description
1 polymer ?
#
loop_
_entity_poly.entity_id
_entity_poly.type
_entity_poly.pdbx_seq_one_letter_code
_entity_poly.pdbx_strand_id
1 'polypeptide(L)'
;MIRQILCQGVAIIFLLGSLQPAIAAAKDSKDTKKEKQALRRIQQQLSEAQQQKAAVEQEKTVLEETLKKTHSETESQKRAAASAAASAAFRISRLEKDVELANHEKAELHARLDQAGKRNEEISGQRNQLEQDLRNITVSLAKQNEQRKLCETHNGELYKIGRELVDWYSAKGALNAILEAEPFTRMKSVEMENLLESYRDKLEGQRLENKSQ
;
A
#
# COMPACT_ATOMS: atom_id res chain seq x y z
N MET A 1 39.52 -39.13 12.77
CA MET A 1 39.96 -39.55 11.43
C MET A 1 40.97 -38.51 10.95
N ILE A 2 42.27 -38.71 10.76
CA ILE A 2 43.11 -39.88 10.49
C ILE A 2 44.48 -39.58 11.12
N ARG A 3 44.95 -40.49 11.99
CA ARG A 3 46.35 -40.63 12.45
C ARG A 3 46.96 -41.77 11.63
N GLN A 4 48.31 -41.86 11.62
CA GLN A 4 49.16 -42.88 10.99
C GLN A 4 49.49 -42.49 9.53
N ILE A 5 50.74 -42.20 9.18
CA ILE A 5 51.78 -43.21 8.96
C ILE A 5 53.14 -42.70 9.46
N LEU A 6 53.77 -43.55 10.26
CA LEU A 6 55.06 -43.45 10.91
C LEU A 6 56.00 -44.46 10.24
N CYS A 7 57.30 -44.15 10.22
CA CYS A 7 58.43 -45.10 10.19
C CYS A 7 58.68 -45.96 8.94
N GLN A 8 59.67 -45.56 8.15
CA GLN A 8 60.80 -46.42 7.76
C GLN A 8 62.08 -45.56 7.90
N GLY A 9 63.19 -45.97 8.50
CA GLY A 9 63.61 -47.30 8.92
C GLY A 9 64.98 -47.59 8.35
N VAL A 10 65.99 -47.58 9.24
CA VAL A 10 67.28 -48.29 9.15
C VAL A 10 68.47 -47.52 8.56
N ALA A 11 69.32 -47.09 9.49
CA ALA A 11 70.74 -46.82 9.33
C ALA A 11 71.54 -48.14 9.21
N ILE A 12 72.58 -48.14 8.38
CA ILE A 12 73.66 -49.13 8.43
C ILE A 12 75.00 -48.38 8.46
N ILE A 13 75.72 -48.58 9.56
CA ILE A 13 77.14 -48.26 9.78
C ILE A 13 77.90 -49.59 9.67
N PHE A 14 78.99 -49.65 8.90
CA PHE A 14 80.18 -50.49 9.17
C PHE A 14 81.30 -50.05 8.19
N LEU A 15 82.39 -49.39 8.60
CA LEU A 15 83.60 -49.80 9.35
C LEU A 15 84.78 -50.21 8.45
N LEU A 16 85.84 -49.39 8.56
CA LEU A 16 87.30 -49.64 8.44
C LEU A 16 87.87 -50.59 7.36
N GLY A 17 88.90 -50.10 6.66
CA GLY A 17 89.83 -50.92 5.87
C GLY A 17 91.04 -50.14 5.37
N SER A 18 92.06 -50.07 6.23
CA SER A 18 93.42 -49.53 6.13
C SER A 18 94.26 -49.67 4.84
N LEU A 19 95.14 -48.67 4.66
CA LEU A 19 96.55 -48.69 4.19
C LEU A 19 96.92 -49.10 2.74
N GLN A 20 97.52 -48.12 2.04
CA GLN A 20 98.45 -48.18 0.91
C GLN A 20 99.81 -48.85 1.27
N PRO A 21 100.86 -48.86 0.40
CA PRO A 21 100.96 -48.95 -1.06
C PRO A 21 101.92 -50.08 -1.53
N ALA A 22 101.84 -50.51 -2.78
CA ALA A 22 102.97 -51.15 -3.46
C ALA A 22 103.11 -50.58 -4.88
N ILE A 23 104.15 -49.77 -5.05
CA ILE A 23 104.61 -49.22 -6.32
C ILE A 23 105.34 -50.34 -7.06
N ALA A 24 104.89 -50.67 -8.26
CA ALA A 24 105.70 -51.34 -9.27
C ALA A 24 105.47 -50.64 -10.61
N ALA A 25 106.56 -50.10 -11.14
CA ALA A 25 106.59 -49.22 -12.29
C ALA A 25 106.43 -49.97 -13.63
N ALA A 26 105.91 -49.21 -14.60
CA ALA A 26 106.10 -49.31 -16.04
C ALA A 26 105.38 -50.44 -16.82
N LYS A 27 104.17 -50.12 -17.29
CA LYS A 27 103.77 -50.46 -18.67
C LYS A 27 102.99 -49.31 -19.31
N ASP A 28 103.58 -48.81 -20.38
CA ASP A 28 103.35 -47.51 -20.98
C ASP A 28 102.14 -47.51 -21.95
N SER A 29 101.46 -46.37 -21.99
CA SER A 29 100.56 -45.84 -23.05
C SER A 29 99.12 -46.37 -23.28
N LYS A 30 98.69 -47.56 -22.84
CA LYS A 30 97.31 -48.06 -23.11
C LYS A 30 96.32 -47.91 -21.94
N ASP A 31 96.74 -48.13 -20.70
CA ASP A 31 95.86 -47.97 -19.51
C ASP A 31 95.65 -46.51 -19.13
N THR A 32 96.67 -45.67 -19.30
CA THR A 32 96.55 -44.21 -19.10
C THR A 32 95.59 -43.53 -20.08
N LYS A 33 95.38 -44.10 -21.28
CA LYS A 33 94.37 -43.61 -22.24
C LYS A 33 92.93 -43.99 -21.83
N LYS A 34 92.73 -45.19 -21.28
CA LYS A 34 91.43 -45.65 -20.77
C LYS A 34 91.03 -44.89 -19.49
N GLU A 35 91.97 -44.67 -18.57
CA GLU A 35 91.75 -43.81 -17.39
C GLU A 35 91.44 -42.36 -17.78
N LYS A 36 92.16 -41.79 -18.76
CA LYS A 36 91.83 -40.44 -19.28
C LYS A 36 90.46 -40.37 -19.95
N GLN A 37 90.03 -41.42 -20.65
CA GLN A 37 88.66 -41.50 -21.21
C GLN A 37 87.59 -41.68 -20.12
N ALA A 38 87.86 -42.47 -19.08
CA ALA A 38 86.97 -42.63 -17.93
C ALA A 38 86.83 -41.32 -17.13
N LEU A 39 87.95 -40.62 -16.88
CA LEU A 39 87.96 -39.29 -16.26
C LEU A 39 87.19 -38.25 -17.07
N ARG A 40 87.33 -38.24 -18.41
CA ARG A 40 86.55 -37.35 -19.29
C ARG A 40 85.05 -37.61 -19.20
N ARG A 41 84.63 -38.89 -19.17
CA ARG A 41 83.21 -39.25 -19.00
C ARG A 41 82.67 -38.85 -17.63
N ILE A 42 83.45 -39.07 -16.57
CA ILE A 42 83.07 -38.65 -15.21
C ILE A 42 82.98 -37.11 -15.13
N GLN A 43 83.91 -36.39 -15.75
CA GLN A 43 83.91 -34.93 -15.79
C GLN A 43 82.73 -34.38 -16.60
N GLN A 44 82.35 -35.05 -17.68
CA GLN A 44 81.17 -34.72 -18.48
C GLN A 44 79.87 -35.00 -17.70
N GLN A 45 79.76 -36.15 -17.02
CA GLN A 45 78.63 -36.47 -16.15
C GLN A 45 78.51 -35.52 -14.96
N LEU A 46 79.64 -35.09 -14.37
CA LEU A 46 79.64 -34.09 -13.30
C LEU A 46 79.15 -32.73 -13.81
N SER A 47 79.57 -32.33 -15.01
CA SER A 47 79.09 -31.10 -15.66
C SER A 47 77.60 -31.17 -15.95
N GLU A 48 77.11 -32.28 -16.53
CA GLU A 48 75.68 -32.50 -16.81
C GLU A 48 74.86 -32.50 -15.51
N ALA A 49 75.34 -33.16 -14.45
CA ALA A 49 74.69 -33.17 -13.15
C ALA A 49 74.69 -31.79 -12.47
N GLN A 50 75.77 -31.01 -12.61
CA GLN A 50 75.82 -29.62 -12.14
C GLN A 50 74.83 -28.73 -12.92
N GLN A 51 74.69 -28.95 -14.22
CA GLN A 51 73.75 -28.21 -15.07
C GLN A 51 72.29 -28.55 -14.74
N GLN A 52 71.99 -29.85 -14.54
CA GLN A 52 70.68 -30.30 -14.08
C GLN A 52 70.35 -29.80 -12.68
N LYS A 53 71.32 -29.81 -11.76
CA LYS A 53 71.13 -29.24 -10.42
C LYS A 53 70.81 -27.75 -10.51
N ALA A 54 71.57 -26.98 -11.29
CA ALA A 54 71.32 -25.56 -11.49
C ALA A 54 69.94 -25.29 -12.12
N ALA A 55 69.51 -26.10 -13.10
CA ALA A 55 68.19 -26.01 -13.72
C ALA A 55 67.07 -26.30 -12.71
N VAL A 56 67.20 -27.36 -11.91
CA VAL A 56 66.22 -27.71 -10.87
C VAL A 56 66.17 -26.64 -9.76
N GLU A 57 67.32 -26.08 -9.37
CA GLU A 57 67.38 -24.99 -8.39
C GLU A 57 66.66 -23.74 -8.92
N GLN A 58 66.80 -23.44 -10.21
CA GLN A 58 66.12 -22.33 -10.88
C GLN A 58 64.61 -22.59 -11.07
N GLU A 59 64.21 -23.81 -11.41
CA GLU A 59 62.79 -24.18 -11.46
C GLU A 59 62.15 -24.11 -10.07
N LYS A 60 62.86 -24.53 -9.01
CA LYS A 60 62.38 -24.46 -7.64
C LYS A 60 62.16 -23.00 -7.20
N THR A 61 63.06 -22.08 -7.52
CA THR A 61 62.86 -20.67 -7.16
C THR A 61 61.69 -20.04 -7.92
N VAL A 62 61.53 -20.35 -9.21
CA VAL A 62 60.37 -19.89 -10.01
C VAL A 62 59.05 -20.48 -9.48
N LEU A 63 59.04 -21.77 -9.11
CA LEU A 63 57.88 -22.43 -8.53
C LEU A 63 57.54 -21.86 -7.14
N GLU A 64 58.53 -21.57 -6.30
CA GLU A 64 58.32 -20.92 -5.01
C GLU A 64 57.78 -19.49 -5.15
N GLU A 65 58.25 -18.73 -6.14
CA GLU A 65 57.76 -17.37 -6.42
C GLU A 65 56.33 -17.38 -6.96
N THR A 66 56.02 -18.28 -7.89
CA THR A 66 54.64 -18.47 -8.41
C THR A 66 53.68 -18.99 -7.33
N LEU A 67 54.11 -19.90 -6.44
CA LEU A 67 53.32 -20.30 -5.28
C LEU A 67 53.04 -19.13 -4.34
N LYS A 68 54.04 -18.30 -4.04
CA LYS A 68 53.84 -17.11 -3.18
C LYS A 68 52.87 -16.12 -3.83
N LYS A 69 52.99 -15.88 -5.14
CA LYS A 69 52.12 -14.97 -5.88
C LYS A 69 50.69 -15.49 -5.96
N THR A 70 50.50 -16.75 -6.34
CA THR A 70 49.17 -17.37 -6.39
C THR A 70 48.52 -17.44 -5.01
N HIS A 71 49.31 -17.69 -3.95
CA HIS A 71 48.82 -17.68 -2.58
C HIS A 71 48.37 -16.27 -2.15
N SER A 72 49.15 -15.22 -2.43
CA SER A 72 48.77 -13.84 -2.08
C SER A 72 47.55 -13.37 -2.88
N GLU A 73 47.46 -13.71 -4.17
CA GLU A 73 46.29 -13.45 -5.00
C GLU A 73 45.05 -14.17 -4.47
N THR A 74 45.15 -15.45 -4.14
CA THR A 74 44.04 -16.24 -3.56
C THR A 74 43.57 -15.66 -2.23
N GLU A 75 44.48 -15.27 -1.35
CA GLU A 75 44.13 -14.64 -0.07
C GLU A 75 43.45 -13.28 -0.28
N SER A 76 43.92 -12.47 -1.23
CA SER A 76 43.28 -11.20 -1.57
C SER A 76 41.87 -11.40 -2.13
N GLN A 77 41.69 -12.38 -3.02
CA GLN A 77 40.40 -12.71 -3.61
C GLN A 77 39.43 -13.27 -2.57
N LYS A 78 39.89 -14.12 -1.65
CA LYS A 78 39.08 -14.59 -0.52
C LYS A 78 38.62 -13.44 0.37
N ARG A 79 39.49 -12.48 0.69
CA ARG A 79 39.12 -11.30 1.48
C ARG A 79 38.11 -10.41 0.75
N ALA A 80 38.31 -10.19 -0.54
CA ALA A 80 37.38 -9.42 -1.38
C ALA A 80 36.02 -10.13 -1.51
N ALA A 81 36.00 -11.46 -1.68
CA ALA A 81 34.78 -12.24 -1.72
C ALA A 81 34.04 -12.22 -0.37
N ALA A 82 34.77 -12.33 0.74
CA ALA A 82 34.19 -12.25 2.08
C ALA A 82 33.58 -10.87 2.37
N SER A 83 34.25 -9.78 1.99
CA SER A 83 33.72 -8.43 2.16
C SER A 83 32.51 -8.17 1.25
N ALA A 84 32.55 -8.62 0.00
CA ALA A 84 31.42 -8.56 -0.91
C ALA A 84 30.22 -9.34 -0.37
N ALA A 85 30.42 -10.56 0.12
CA ALA A 85 29.37 -11.38 0.73
C ALA A 85 28.76 -10.71 1.98
N ALA A 86 29.58 -10.13 2.85
CA ALA A 86 29.09 -9.38 4.01
C ALA A 86 28.26 -8.16 3.60
N SER A 87 28.71 -7.41 2.60
CA SER A 87 27.97 -6.25 2.08
C SER A 87 26.64 -6.66 1.43
N ALA A 88 26.62 -7.79 0.71
CA ALA A 88 25.42 -8.33 0.10
C ALA A 88 24.42 -8.78 1.18
N ALA A 89 24.88 -9.50 2.21
CA ALA A 89 24.04 -9.90 3.33
C ALA A 89 23.42 -8.71 4.06
N PHE A 90 24.18 -7.63 4.28
CA PHE A 90 23.65 -6.40 4.86
C PHE A 90 22.60 -5.74 3.97
N ARG A 91 22.83 -5.68 2.65
CA ARG A 91 21.86 -5.14 1.69
C ARG A 91 20.58 -5.96 1.64
N ILE A 92 20.68 -7.29 1.67
CA ILE A 92 19.52 -8.19 1.71
C ILE A 92 18.71 -7.92 2.97
N SER A 93 19.34 -7.91 4.15
CA SER A 93 18.62 -7.64 5.41
C SER A 93 17.96 -6.25 5.44
N ARG A 94 18.58 -5.25 4.81
CA ARG A 94 17.97 -3.92 4.66
C ARG A 94 16.76 -3.95 3.73
N LEU A 95 16.89 -4.59 2.56
CA LEU A 95 15.80 -4.71 1.60
C LEU A 95 14.62 -5.50 2.17
N GLU A 96 14.88 -6.54 2.97
CA GLU A 96 13.82 -7.29 3.66
C GLU A 96 13.03 -6.39 4.61
N LYS A 97 13.71 -5.55 5.40
CA LYS A 97 13.04 -4.58 6.28
C LYS A 97 12.27 -3.53 5.50
N ASP A 98 12.85 -3.01 4.42
CA ASP A 98 12.18 -2.01 3.58
C ASP A 98 10.92 -2.61 2.92
N VAL A 99 10.96 -3.87 2.49
CA VAL A 99 9.80 -4.60 1.95
C VAL A 99 8.74 -4.83 3.03
N GLU A 100 9.13 -5.20 4.25
CA GLU A 100 8.20 -5.38 5.36
C GLU A 100 7.50 -4.06 5.73
N LEU A 101 8.26 -2.97 5.82
CA LEU A 101 7.70 -1.62 6.05
C LEU A 101 6.75 -1.20 4.93
N ALA A 102 7.16 -1.35 3.67
CA ALA A 102 6.31 -1.00 2.53
C ALA A 102 5.02 -1.83 2.49
N ASN A 103 5.07 -3.11 2.86
CA ASN A 103 3.88 -3.96 2.96
C ASN A 103 2.96 -3.51 4.10
N HIS A 104 3.51 -3.13 5.24
CA HIS A 104 2.73 -2.59 6.35
C HIS A 104 2.04 -1.27 5.97
N GLU A 105 2.78 -0.33 5.40
CA GLU A 105 2.25 0.95 4.92
C GLU A 105 1.15 0.74 3.86
N LYS A 106 1.37 -0.19 2.92
CA LYS A 106 0.36 -0.55 1.92
C LYS A 106 -0.91 -1.10 2.58
N ALA A 107 -0.79 -1.99 3.56
CA ALA A 107 -1.94 -2.55 4.26
C ALA A 107 -2.70 -1.46 5.03
N GLU A 108 -1.99 -0.55 5.70
CA GLU A 108 -2.59 0.56 6.41
C GLU A 108 -3.31 1.54 5.47
N LEU A 109 -2.68 1.89 4.34
CA LEU A 109 -3.29 2.74 3.32
C LEU A 109 -4.53 2.10 2.71
N HIS A 110 -4.52 0.79 2.43
CA HIS A 110 -5.72 0.08 1.98
C HIS A 110 -6.84 0.14 3.02
N ALA A 111 -6.55 -0.12 4.30
CA ALA A 111 -7.54 -0.03 5.36
C ALA A 111 -8.13 1.40 5.50
N ARG A 112 -7.29 2.43 5.37
CA ARG A 112 -7.72 3.83 5.38
C ARG A 112 -8.59 4.16 4.17
N LEU A 113 -8.24 3.66 2.99
CA LEU A 113 -9.01 3.85 1.76
C LEU A 113 -10.39 3.20 1.87
N ASP A 114 -10.45 1.96 2.36
CA ASP A 114 -11.72 1.24 2.57
C ASP A 114 -12.60 1.95 3.62
N GLN A 115 -11.99 2.44 4.70
CA GLN A 115 -12.71 3.22 5.71
C GLN A 115 -13.22 4.55 5.15
N ALA A 116 -12.42 5.25 4.34
CA ALA A 116 -12.83 6.47 3.68
C ALA A 116 -13.97 6.22 2.67
N GLY A 117 -13.90 5.11 1.91
CA GLY A 117 -14.95 4.66 1.00
C GLY A 117 -16.27 4.45 1.73
N LYS A 118 -16.27 3.68 2.82
CA LYS A 118 -17.47 3.44 3.65
C LYS A 118 -18.06 4.73 4.22
N ARG A 119 -17.22 5.63 4.75
CA ARG A 119 -17.67 6.93 5.25
C ARG A 119 -18.29 7.79 4.15
N ASN A 120 -17.71 7.77 2.94
CA ASN A 120 -18.23 8.53 1.82
C ASN A 120 -19.59 7.99 1.35
N GLU A 121 -19.76 6.66 1.31
CA GLU A 121 -21.05 6.02 1.03
C GLU A 121 -22.10 6.38 2.08
N GLU A 122 -21.73 6.32 3.37
CA GLU A 122 -22.62 6.70 4.47
C GLU A 122 -23.06 8.18 4.38
N ILE A 123 -22.11 9.10 4.19
CA ILE A 123 -22.40 10.52 4.02
C ILE A 123 -23.25 10.77 2.78
N SER A 124 -22.97 10.08 1.67
CA SER A 124 -23.78 10.17 0.45
C SER A 124 -25.23 9.70 0.69
N GLY A 125 -25.40 8.59 1.40
CA GLY A 125 -26.71 8.08 1.82
C GLY A 125 -27.47 9.07 2.71
N GLN A 126 -26.81 9.62 3.73
CA GLN A 126 -27.38 10.64 4.62
C GLN A 126 -27.78 11.90 3.86
N ARG A 127 -26.94 12.36 2.91
CA ARG A 127 -27.24 13.52 2.07
C ARG A 127 -28.48 13.29 1.23
N ASN A 128 -28.61 12.13 0.61
CA ASN A 128 -29.76 11.79 -0.21
C ASN A 128 -31.05 11.72 0.63
N GLN A 129 -30.99 11.15 1.83
CA GLN A 129 -32.11 11.12 2.75
C GLN A 129 -32.53 12.54 3.15
N LEU A 130 -31.57 13.38 3.55
CA LEU A 130 -31.85 14.76 3.94
C LEU A 130 -32.44 15.57 2.77
N GLU A 131 -31.97 15.34 1.54
CA GLU A 131 -32.51 15.98 0.35
C GLU A 131 -33.97 15.56 0.08
N GLN A 132 -34.31 14.29 0.29
CA GLN A 132 -35.69 13.80 0.21
C GLN A 132 -36.57 14.39 1.31
N ASP A 133 -36.08 14.43 2.55
CA ASP A 133 -36.80 15.00 3.69
C ASP A 133 -37.08 16.49 3.47
N LEU A 134 -36.08 17.26 2.99
CA LEU A 134 -36.26 18.66 2.64
C LEU A 134 -37.32 18.87 1.55
N ARG A 135 -37.33 18.03 0.50
CA ARG A 135 -38.37 18.08 -0.54
C ARG A 135 -39.75 17.80 0.05
N ASN A 136 -39.88 16.76 0.88
CA ASN A 136 -41.15 16.39 1.51
C ASN A 136 -41.67 17.50 2.43
N ILE A 137 -40.79 18.07 3.26
CA ILE A 137 -41.12 19.19 4.14
C ILE A 137 -41.54 20.42 3.32
N THR A 138 -40.82 20.72 2.24
CA THR A 138 -41.14 21.86 1.38
C THR A 138 -42.52 21.71 0.74
N VAL A 139 -42.85 20.52 0.23
CA VAL A 139 -44.17 20.22 -0.35
C VAL A 139 -45.27 20.31 0.72
N SER A 140 -45.04 19.72 1.90
CA SER A 140 -46.00 19.78 3.02
C SER A 140 -46.23 21.22 3.47
N LEU A 141 -45.17 22.02 3.59
CA LEU A 141 -45.24 23.42 3.99
C LEU A 141 -45.99 24.26 2.94
N ALA A 142 -45.78 24.00 1.65
CA ALA A 142 -46.52 24.66 0.58
C ALA A 142 -48.03 24.35 0.68
N LYS A 143 -48.41 23.07 0.87
CA LYS A 143 -49.81 22.65 1.05
C LYS A 143 -50.45 23.29 2.28
N GLN A 144 -49.75 23.29 3.42
CA GLN A 144 -50.24 23.94 4.64
C GLN A 144 -50.43 25.45 4.47
N ASN A 145 -49.49 26.12 3.79
CA ASN A 145 -49.62 27.55 3.52
C ASN A 145 -50.81 27.86 2.59
N GLU A 146 -51.06 27.03 1.58
CA GLU A 146 -52.22 27.16 0.70
C GLU A 146 -53.53 26.97 1.50
N GLN A 147 -53.60 25.92 2.32
CA GLN A 147 -54.75 25.69 3.21
C GLN A 147 -54.96 26.86 4.18
N ARG A 148 -53.88 27.41 4.75
CA ARG A 148 -53.97 28.56 5.66
C ARG A 148 -54.53 29.79 4.94
N LYS A 149 -54.03 30.11 3.74
CA LYS A 149 -54.57 31.21 2.92
C LYS A 149 -56.04 31.01 2.60
N LEU A 150 -56.44 29.79 2.26
CA LEU A 150 -57.83 29.45 1.99
C LEU A 150 -58.69 29.71 3.24
N CYS A 151 -58.27 29.25 4.41
CA CYS A 151 -58.96 29.52 5.68
C CYS A 151 -59.04 31.01 6.01
N GLU A 152 -57.95 31.76 5.80
CA GLU A 152 -57.91 33.22 6.01
C GLU A 152 -58.91 33.94 5.09
N THR A 153 -58.97 33.57 3.80
CA THR A 153 -59.93 34.13 2.84
C THR A 153 -61.37 33.82 3.25
N HIS A 154 -61.69 32.56 3.53
CA HIS A 154 -63.04 32.15 3.93
C HIS A 154 -63.47 32.79 5.24
N ASN A 155 -62.57 32.89 6.23
CA ASN A 155 -62.86 33.58 7.48
C ASN A 155 -63.21 35.07 7.24
N GLY A 156 -62.46 35.74 6.35
CA GLY A 156 -62.74 37.11 5.94
C GLY A 156 -64.11 37.27 5.28
N GLU A 157 -64.47 36.37 4.36
CA GLU A 157 -65.79 36.39 3.69
C GLU A 157 -66.94 36.08 4.67
N LEU A 158 -66.77 35.11 5.57
CA LEU A 158 -67.75 34.83 6.62
C LEU A 158 -67.94 36.01 7.56
N TYR A 159 -66.87 36.72 7.92
CA TYR A 159 -66.96 37.93 8.73
C TYR A 159 -67.75 39.03 7.99
N LYS A 160 -67.51 39.23 6.70
CA LYS A 160 -68.28 40.18 5.88
C LYS A 160 -69.76 39.81 5.84
N ILE A 161 -70.09 38.56 5.53
CA ILE A 161 -71.48 38.07 5.52
C ILE A 161 -72.15 38.29 6.88
N GLY A 162 -71.45 37.96 7.98
CA GLY A 162 -71.94 38.18 9.33
C GLY A 162 -72.23 39.65 9.63
N ARG A 163 -71.36 40.57 9.18
CA ARG A 163 -71.58 42.02 9.30
C ARG A 163 -72.76 42.49 8.47
N GLU A 164 -72.87 42.05 7.22
CA GLU A 164 -74.01 42.38 6.34
C GLU A 164 -75.34 41.93 6.98
N LEU A 165 -75.38 40.75 7.62
CA LEU A 165 -76.56 40.22 8.29
C LEU A 165 -76.94 41.04 9.54
N VAL A 166 -75.95 41.44 10.35
CA VAL A 166 -76.16 42.30 11.54
C VAL A 166 -76.65 43.68 11.14
N ASP A 167 -76.06 44.29 10.12
CA ASP A 167 -76.45 45.60 9.60
C ASP A 167 -77.88 45.54 9.04
N TRP A 168 -78.20 44.49 8.28
CA TRP A 168 -79.54 44.25 7.77
C TRP A 168 -80.57 44.06 8.90
N TYR A 169 -80.27 43.25 9.92
CA TYR A 169 -81.17 43.04 11.06
C TYR A 169 -81.40 44.34 11.86
N SER A 170 -80.35 45.15 12.02
CA SER A 170 -80.43 46.45 12.68
C SER A 170 -81.29 47.43 11.87
N ALA A 171 -81.13 47.44 10.54
CA ALA A 171 -81.98 48.22 9.63
C ALA A 171 -83.44 47.73 9.65
N LYS A 172 -83.68 46.42 9.80
CA LYS A 172 -85.04 45.89 10.03
C LYS A 172 -85.65 46.43 11.32
N GLY A 173 -84.88 46.60 12.39
CA GLY A 173 -85.35 47.27 13.62
C GLY A 173 -85.88 48.68 13.37
N ALA A 174 -85.23 49.43 12.48
CA ALA A 174 -85.70 50.75 12.04
C ALA A 174 -86.89 50.66 11.06
N LEU A 175 -86.93 49.67 10.18
CA LEU A 175 -88.04 49.39 9.26
C LEU A 175 -89.26 48.77 9.95
N ASN A 176 -89.10 48.16 11.13
CA ASN A 176 -90.21 47.63 11.94
C ASN A 176 -91.16 48.74 12.40
N ALA A 177 -90.65 49.97 12.57
CA ALA A 177 -91.49 51.15 12.80
C ALA A 177 -92.38 51.50 11.59
N ILE A 178 -92.07 50.99 10.40
CA ILE A 178 -92.88 51.13 9.17
C ILE A 178 -93.72 49.84 8.91
N LEU A 179 -93.26 48.66 9.37
CA LEU A 179 -93.92 47.35 9.16
C LEU A 179 -95.17 47.11 10.00
N GLU A 180 -95.41 47.84 11.09
CA GLU A 180 -96.70 47.78 11.81
C GLU A 180 -97.90 48.25 10.96
N ALA A 181 -97.66 48.80 9.75
CA ALA A 181 -98.69 49.41 8.91
C ALA A 181 -99.25 48.54 7.77
N GLU A 182 -98.68 47.38 7.39
CA GLU A 182 -99.15 46.64 6.18
C GLU A 182 -99.48 45.15 6.39
N PRO A 183 -100.77 44.77 6.45
CA PRO A 183 -101.20 43.38 6.61
C PRO A 183 -101.38 42.55 5.32
N PHE A 184 -101.30 43.13 4.10
CA PHE A 184 -101.92 42.49 2.92
C PHE A 184 -101.05 42.16 1.71
N THR A 185 -99.83 42.69 1.56
CA THR A 185 -99.13 42.59 0.25
C THR A 185 -98.23 41.36 0.06
N ARG A 186 -97.83 40.62 1.12
CA ARG A 186 -96.88 39.47 1.11
C ARG A 186 -95.54 39.67 0.36
N MET A 187 -95.33 40.79 -0.35
CA MET A 187 -94.13 41.08 -1.13
C MET A 187 -92.87 41.09 -0.24
N LYS A 188 -92.98 41.60 0.98
CA LYS A 188 -91.88 41.56 1.97
C LYS A 188 -91.52 40.15 2.43
N SER A 189 -92.47 39.20 2.43
CA SER A 189 -92.15 37.79 2.73
C SER A 189 -91.28 37.17 1.64
N VAL A 190 -91.54 37.50 0.38
CA VAL A 190 -90.76 37.00 -0.77
C VAL A 190 -89.39 37.67 -0.83
N GLU A 191 -89.30 38.99 -0.57
CA GLU A 191 -88.01 39.69 -0.44
C GLU A 191 -87.15 39.08 0.68
N MET A 192 -87.77 38.70 1.79
CA MET A 192 -87.11 38.02 2.91
C MET A 192 -86.60 36.63 2.54
N GLU A 193 -87.41 35.85 1.84
CA GLU A 193 -87.05 34.50 1.39
C GLU A 193 -85.90 34.55 0.38
N ASN A 194 -85.96 35.44 -0.61
CA ASN A 194 -84.88 35.67 -1.58
C ASN A 194 -83.58 36.13 -0.90
N LEU A 195 -83.68 36.94 0.15
CA LEU A 195 -82.50 37.38 0.90
C LEU A 195 -81.87 36.23 1.70
N LEU A 196 -82.69 35.43 2.38
CA LEU A 196 -82.24 34.24 3.10
C LEU A 196 -81.60 33.22 2.16
N GLU A 197 -82.19 33.02 0.98
CA GLU A 197 -81.64 32.17 -0.07
C GLU A 197 -80.29 32.71 -0.57
N SER A 198 -80.19 34.02 -0.84
CA SER A 198 -78.93 34.66 -1.24
C SER A 198 -77.81 34.50 -0.20
N TYR A 199 -78.12 34.64 1.10
CA TYR A 199 -77.12 34.40 2.15
C TYR A 199 -76.79 32.92 2.33
N ARG A 200 -77.77 32.03 2.15
CA ARG A 200 -77.54 30.58 2.15
C ARG A 200 -76.58 30.19 1.03
N ASP A 201 -76.79 30.70 -0.18
CA ASP A 201 -75.90 30.47 -1.32
C ASP A 201 -74.50 31.03 -1.08
N LYS A 202 -74.40 32.25 -0.52
CA LYS A 202 -73.10 32.84 -0.12
C LYS A 202 -72.37 31.98 0.91
N LEU A 203 -73.06 31.49 1.94
CA LEU A 203 -72.46 30.64 2.98
C LEU A 203 -72.06 29.27 2.46
N GLU A 204 -72.88 28.68 1.58
CA GLU A 204 -72.60 27.39 0.95
C GLU A 204 -71.39 27.48 0.01
N GLY A 205 -71.26 28.60 -0.73
CA GLY A 205 -70.08 28.89 -1.55
C GLY A 205 -68.78 29.13 -0.77
N GLN A 206 -68.86 29.47 0.53
CA GLN A 206 -67.72 29.63 1.42
C GLN A 206 -67.45 28.39 2.29
N ARG A 207 -68.12 27.27 2.02
CA ARG A 207 -67.90 26.04 2.78
C ARG A 207 -66.60 25.36 2.32
N LEU A 208 -65.68 25.15 3.26
CA LEU A 208 -64.50 24.34 3.02
C LEU A 208 -64.91 22.86 2.86
N GLU A 209 -64.88 22.36 1.63
CA GLU A 209 -64.99 20.92 1.37
C GLU A 209 -63.67 20.25 1.73
N ASN A 210 -63.67 19.45 2.78
CA ASN A 210 -62.54 18.61 3.12
C ASN A 210 -62.53 17.42 2.15
N LYS A 211 -62.00 17.61 0.94
CA LYS A 211 -61.73 16.48 0.04
C LYS A 211 -60.60 15.68 0.65
N SER A 212 -60.98 14.62 1.36
CA SER A 212 -60.07 13.59 1.88
C SER A 212 -59.17 13.11 0.75
N GLN A 213 -57.90 13.48 0.83
CA GLN A 213 -56.79 12.86 0.12
C GLN A 213 -56.01 12.02 1.11
#